data_AF-A0A944G0C0-F1
#
_entry.id   AF-A0A944G0C0-F1
#
_cell.length_a   1.000
_cell.length_b   1.000
_cell.length_c   1.000
_cell.angle_alpha   90.00
_cell.angle_beta   90.00
_cell.angle_gamma   90.00
#
_symmetry.space_group_name_H-M   'P 1'
#
loop_
_entity.id
_entity.type
_entity.pdbx_description
1 polymer ?
#
loop_
_entity_poly.entity_id
_entity_poly.type
_entity_poly.pdbx_seq_one_letter_code
_entity_poly.pdbx_strand_id
1 'polypeptide(L)'
;MPDIEFSKKVIAAVDERTNYFNSVVLPQLLEKYRLIHTCVKNLIEILVQKSIIKPDPYKLEKKISGVEVISNEPFLDTERSLVIGTRLSDYEAILDFVCTYYKFSVENTGFNTIKTFVEFNNTFNWHSFTPVNSSPNTRGFAILFNEAKTGAPPLAVNMMNDNIIKCDNTTKEINLILKELSDFQKEVYKAFVRKEIFVHPKFNSEKAAQSIEAEVAEIKKIFPAIANKQPFYTALIEEIAREDLSPNKLELQDELLKRLEIQNQKAEKKKKKIDSKESLMGAVHALSGLGPQLQTVMEKINENHNLLQATNQTFFDKLAHALRKAFNISEPSIIYTVNITDNTTGTITRQKIDIQVFLNELERRIKFYNSFSLKHLPGYQKIESNPPEKILEFLNKQLAESQKLLVQISALDSFFKEAGSSETKRAIKGLKMELTTMKNTIVNSNQHRVDYVSLIEEEAQMKKLGIDNE
;
A
#
# COMPACT_ATOMS: atom_id res chain seq x y z
N MET A 1 -25.45 43.22 -19.65
CA MET A 1 -25.68 41.84 -20.09
C MET A 1 -24.73 40.94 -19.32
N PRO A 2 -25.15 39.73 -18.92
CA PRO A 2 -24.21 38.70 -18.47
C PRO A 2 -23.12 38.57 -19.54
N ASP A 3 -21.87 38.63 -19.13
CA ASP A 3 -20.76 38.60 -20.09
C ASP A 3 -20.68 37.21 -20.72
N ILE A 4 -21.16 37.11 -21.96
CA ILE A 4 -21.22 35.88 -22.75
C ILE A 4 -19.80 35.36 -23.03
N GLU A 5 -18.82 36.26 -23.17
CA GLU A 5 -17.43 35.88 -23.42
C GLU A 5 -16.81 35.32 -22.14
N PHE A 6 -17.02 35.96 -21.00
CA PHE A 6 -16.60 35.45 -19.69
C PHE A 6 -17.22 34.08 -19.38
N SER A 7 -18.53 33.93 -19.59
CA SER A 7 -19.21 32.66 -19.34
C SER A 7 -18.63 31.52 -20.19
N LYS A 8 -18.28 31.78 -21.46
CA LYS A 8 -17.60 30.81 -22.33
C LYS A 8 -16.20 30.44 -21.80
N LYS A 9 -15.42 31.42 -21.33
CA LYS A 9 -14.09 31.17 -20.74
C LYS A 9 -14.18 30.31 -19.48
N VAL A 10 -15.14 30.59 -18.60
CA VAL A 10 -15.37 29.80 -17.38
C VAL A 10 -15.77 28.38 -17.71
N ILE A 11 -16.72 28.18 -18.63
CA ILE A 11 -17.16 26.83 -19.03
C ILE A 11 -15.98 26.03 -19.61
N ALA A 12 -15.19 26.63 -20.51
CA ALA A 12 -14.02 25.97 -21.08
C ALA A 12 -12.97 25.60 -20.01
N ALA A 13 -12.67 26.51 -19.09
CA ALA A 13 -11.71 26.26 -18.00
C ALA A 13 -12.21 25.16 -17.03
N VAL A 14 -13.52 25.12 -16.73
CA VAL A 14 -14.13 24.05 -15.94
C VAL A 14 -14.09 22.71 -16.66
N ASP A 15 -14.35 22.67 -17.97
CA ASP A 15 -14.27 21.43 -18.76
C ASP A 15 -12.82 20.90 -18.78
N GLU A 16 -11.83 21.78 -18.97
CA GLU A 16 -10.41 21.42 -18.94
C GLU A 16 -10.00 20.88 -17.56
N ARG A 17 -10.36 21.60 -16.48
CA ARG A 17 -10.06 21.17 -15.11
C ARG A 17 -10.80 19.89 -14.72
N THR A 18 -12.02 19.67 -15.24
CA THR A 18 -12.76 18.41 -15.07
C THR A 18 -11.96 17.24 -15.66
N ASN A 19 -11.42 17.41 -16.86
CA ASN A 19 -10.56 16.39 -17.47
C ASN A 19 -9.29 16.14 -16.63
N TYR A 20 -8.68 17.18 -16.09
CA TYR A 20 -7.53 17.04 -15.18
C TYR A 20 -7.87 16.28 -13.90
N PHE A 21 -9.00 16.58 -13.24
CA PHE A 21 -9.44 15.83 -12.06
C PHE A 21 -9.66 14.35 -12.40
N ASN A 22 -10.38 14.06 -13.48
CA ASN A 22 -10.71 12.69 -13.88
C ASN A 22 -9.48 11.87 -14.30
N SER A 23 -8.49 12.48 -14.93
CA SER A 23 -7.31 11.78 -15.47
C SER A 23 -6.10 11.75 -14.53
N VAL A 24 -5.99 12.70 -13.59
CA VAL A 24 -4.80 12.86 -12.75
C VAL A 24 -5.11 12.78 -11.27
N VAL A 25 -6.03 13.61 -10.77
CA VAL A 25 -6.24 13.77 -9.31
C VAL A 25 -7.04 12.60 -8.72
N LEU A 26 -8.14 12.22 -9.35
CA LEU A 26 -9.04 11.18 -8.86
C LEU A 26 -8.44 9.76 -8.95
N PRO A 27 -7.62 9.42 -9.96
CA PRO A 27 -6.84 8.18 -9.91
C PRO A 27 -5.88 8.12 -8.71
N GLN A 28 -5.25 9.25 -8.34
CA GLN A 28 -4.41 9.29 -7.14
C GLN A 28 -5.24 9.08 -5.87
N LEU A 29 -6.44 9.65 -5.79
CA LEU A 29 -7.37 9.42 -4.69
C LEU A 29 -7.69 7.92 -4.50
N LEU A 30 -7.94 7.20 -5.61
CA LEU A 30 -8.17 5.76 -5.60
C LEU A 30 -6.95 4.98 -5.05
N GLU A 31 -5.73 5.33 -5.46
CA GLU A 31 -4.51 4.72 -4.93
C GLU A 31 -4.35 4.94 -3.43
N LYS A 32 -4.74 6.11 -2.91
CA LYS A 32 -4.74 6.37 -1.47
C LYS A 32 -5.76 5.49 -0.74
N TYR A 33 -6.96 5.29 -1.29
CA TYR A 33 -7.92 4.35 -0.72
C TYR A 33 -7.42 2.90 -0.72
N ARG A 34 -6.74 2.45 -1.79
CA ARG A 34 -6.11 1.12 -1.86
C ARG A 34 -5.05 0.91 -0.78
N LEU A 35 -4.27 1.94 -0.48
CA LEU A 35 -3.30 1.90 0.61
C LEU A 35 -3.98 1.78 1.98
N ILE A 36 -5.03 2.56 2.25
CA ILE A 36 -5.80 2.43 3.51
C ILE A 36 -6.41 1.03 3.61
N HIS A 37 -7.01 0.52 2.53
CA HIS A 37 -7.59 -0.82 2.49
C HIS A 37 -6.57 -1.88 2.90
N THR A 38 -5.38 -1.82 2.32
CA THR A 38 -4.28 -2.74 2.66
C THR A 38 -3.88 -2.63 4.13
N CYS A 39 -3.69 -1.41 4.65
CA CYS A 39 -3.31 -1.21 6.04
C CYS A 39 -4.38 -1.70 7.02
N VAL A 40 -5.66 -1.40 6.75
CA VAL A 40 -6.79 -1.83 7.58
C VAL A 40 -6.92 -3.35 7.58
N LYS A 41 -6.83 -3.97 6.40
CA LYS A 41 -6.88 -5.44 6.28
C LYS A 41 -5.78 -6.11 7.11
N ASN A 42 -4.55 -5.62 7.02
CA ASN A 42 -3.43 -6.11 7.83
C ASN A 42 -3.72 -5.99 9.34
N LEU A 43 -4.29 -4.86 9.78
CA LEU A 43 -4.65 -4.65 11.18
C LEU A 43 -5.74 -5.62 11.65
N ILE A 44 -6.77 -5.85 10.83
CA ILE A 44 -7.85 -6.81 11.11
C ILE A 44 -7.28 -8.23 11.22
N GLU A 45 -6.44 -8.64 10.27
CA GLU A 45 -5.81 -9.97 10.27
C GLU A 45 -5.01 -10.22 11.54
N ILE A 46 -4.25 -9.23 12.02
CA ILE A 46 -3.49 -9.33 13.28
C ILE A 46 -4.42 -9.52 14.48
N LEU A 47 -5.52 -8.76 14.56
CA LEU A 47 -6.49 -8.88 15.65
C LEU A 47 -7.19 -10.25 15.64
N VAL A 48 -7.54 -10.76 14.46
CA VAL A 48 -8.15 -12.08 14.28
C VAL A 48 -7.17 -13.19 14.65
N GLN A 49 -5.92 -13.14 14.18
CA GLN A 49 -4.89 -14.15 14.51
C GLN A 49 -4.62 -14.24 16.01
N LYS A 50 -4.75 -13.12 16.72
CA LYS A 50 -4.63 -13.05 18.19
C LYS A 50 -5.94 -13.34 18.93
N SER A 51 -7.02 -13.67 18.24
CA SER A 51 -8.35 -13.93 18.81
C SER A 51 -8.92 -12.77 19.63
N ILE A 52 -8.50 -11.53 19.33
CA ILE A 52 -8.96 -10.31 20.02
C ILE A 52 -10.32 -9.86 19.49
N ILE A 53 -10.54 -10.08 18.19
CA ILE A 53 -11.86 -9.96 17.55
C ILE A 53 -12.20 -11.29 16.89
N LYS A 54 -13.49 -11.56 16.73
CA LYS A 54 -13.96 -12.69 15.93
C LYS A 54 -14.15 -12.26 14.48
N PRO A 55 -13.80 -13.10 13.48
CA PRO A 55 -14.20 -12.87 12.10
C PRO A 55 -15.71 -12.70 12.02
N ASP A 56 -16.15 -11.76 11.19
CA ASP A 56 -17.57 -11.55 10.93
C ASP A 56 -18.14 -12.68 10.06
N PRO A 57 -19.06 -13.51 10.59
CA PRO A 57 -19.58 -14.66 9.86
C PRO A 57 -20.45 -14.28 8.68
N TYR A 58 -21.00 -13.05 8.64
CA TYR A 58 -21.92 -12.60 7.60
C TYR A 58 -21.25 -11.74 6.53
N LYS A 59 -19.91 -11.59 6.59
CA LYS A 59 -19.17 -10.71 5.68
C LYS A 59 -19.48 -10.96 4.19
N LEU A 60 -19.59 -12.23 3.79
CA LEU A 60 -19.87 -12.61 2.39
C LEU A 60 -21.31 -12.38 1.95
N GLU A 61 -22.23 -12.20 2.91
CA GLU A 61 -23.66 -11.98 2.63
C GLU A 61 -24.02 -10.48 2.55
N LYS A 62 -23.11 -9.60 2.96
CA LYS A 62 -23.32 -8.14 2.92
C LYS A 62 -23.29 -7.64 1.49
N LYS A 63 -24.39 -7.00 1.08
CA LYS A 63 -24.49 -6.30 -0.21
C LYS A 63 -24.13 -4.84 -0.01
N ILE A 64 -22.89 -4.47 -0.29
CA ILE A 64 -22.45 -3.07 -0.29
C ILE A 64 -22.74 -2.46 -1.66
N SER A 65 -23.65 -1.49 -1.71
CA SER A 65 -24.02 -0.77 -2.93
C SER A 65 -23.51 0.67 -2.98
N GLY A 66 -22.89 1.14 -1.89
CA GLY A 66 -22.42 2.51 -1.77
C GLY A 66 -21.55 2.71 -0.54
N VAL A 67 -21.02 3.93 -0.40
CA VAL A 67 -20.31 4.35 0.81
C VAL A 67 -21.35 4.68 1.87
N GLU A 68 -21.22 4.07 3.04
CA GLU A 68 -22.15 4.25 4.16
C GLU A 68 -21.39 4.70 5.41
N VAL A 69 -22.09 5.43 6.28
CA VAL A 69 -21.54 5.88 7.56
C VAL A 69 -21.66 4.74 8.56
N ILE A 70 -20.53 4.33 9.12
CA ILE A 70 -20.49 3.28 10.12
C ILE A 70 -20.89 3.86 11.47
N SER A 71 -21.74 3.13 12.20
CA SER A 71 -22.19 3.54 13.54
C SER A 71 -21.00 3.87 14.44
N ASN A 72 -21.12 4.97 15.19
CA ASN A 72 -20.18 5.39 16.22
C ASN A 72 -20.88 5.46 17.59
N GLU A 73 -21.98 4.72 17.75
CA GLU A 73 -22.73 4.66 19.00
C GLU A 73 -21.87 4.05 20.12
N PRO A 74 -22.03 4.51 21.38
CA PRO A 74 -21.41 3.88 22.54
C PRO A 74 -21.83 2.41 22.67
N PHE A 75 -20.96 1.59 23.25
CA PHE A 75 -21.19 0.17 23.51
C PHE A 75 -20.60 -0.21 24.88
N LEU A 76 -21.02 -1.34 25.42
CA LEU A 76 -20.50 -1.87 26.69
C LEU A 76 -19.11 -2.47 26.50
N ASP A 77 -18.25 -2.31 27.50
CA ASP A 77 -16.87 -2.81 27.44
C ASP A 77 -16.78 -4.33 27.23
N THR A 78 -17.76 -5.09 27.75
CA THR A 78 -17.88 -6.54 27.56
C THR A 78 -18.17 -6.95 26.12
N GLU A 79 -18.71 -6.05 25.31
CA GLU A 79 -19.10 -6.29 23.91
C GLU A 79 -18.09 -5.69 22.92
N ARG A 80 -17.05 -5.00 23.42
CA ARG A 80 -16.06 -4.24 22.62
C ARG A 80 -15.50 -5.04 21.45
N SER A 81 -15.00 -6.25 21.71
CA SER A 81 -14.42 -7.12 20.68
C SER A 81 -15.40 -7.48 19.57
N LEU A 82 -16.68 -7.65 19.92
CA LEU A 82 -17.73 -7.97 18.97
C LEU A 82 -18.09 -6.72 18.14
N VAL A 83 -18.42 -5.62 18.79
CA VAL A 83 -18.87 -4.39 18.14
C VAL A 83 -17.78 -3.80 17.23
N ILE A 84 -16.55 -3.68 17.74
CA ILE A 84 -15.43 -3.17 16.94
C ILE A 84 -15.04 -4.15 15.83
N GLY A 85 -15.12 -5.46 16.08
CA GLY A 85 -14.91 -6.47 15.06
C GLY A 85 -15.87 -6.31 13.88
N THR A 86 -17.17 -6.14 14.16
CA THR A 86 -18.19 -5.88 13.13
C THR A 86 -17.95 -4.56 12.41
N ARG A 87 -17.71 -3.46 13.14
CA ARG A 87 -17.46 -2.13 12.53
C ARG A 87 -16.21 -2.10 11.66
N LEU A 88 -15.15 -2.82 12.04
CA LEU A 88 -13.95 -2.98 11.20
C LEU A 88 -14.23 -3.82 9.95
N SER A 89 -15.04 -4.87 10.08
CA SER A 89 -15.50 -5.69 8.94
C SER A 89 -16.30 -4.84 7.94
N ASP A 90 -17.24 -4.01 8.43
CA ASP A 90 -18.01 -3.07 7.60
C ASP A 90 -17.10 -2.05 6.91
N TYR A 91 -16.15 -1.47 7.67
CA TYR A 91 -15.21 -0.49 7.17
C TYR A 91 -14.34 -1.06 6.05
N GLU A 92 -13.82 -2.26 6.24
CA GLU A 92 -13.01 -2.94 5.22
C GLU A 92 -13.84 -3.35 3.99
N ALA A 93 -15.09 -3.78 4.17
CA ALA A 93 -15.98 -4.11 3.05
C ALA A 93 -16.34 -2.88 2.20
N ILE A 94 -16.55 -1.72 2.83
CA ILE A 94 -16.78 -0.46 2.12
C ILE A 94 -15.50 0.01 1.42
N LEU A 95 -14.32 -0.15 2.04
CA LEU A 95 -13.04 0.14 1.40
C LEU A 95 -12.84 -0.72 0.14
N ASP A 96 -13.14 -2.02 0.22
CA ASP A 96 -13.08 -2.92 -0.94
C ASP A 96 -14.05 -2.46 -2.04
N PHE A 97 -15.28 -2.07 -1.67
CA PHE A 97 -16.24 -1.51 -2.63
C PHE A 97 -15.69 -0.26 -3.34
N VAL A 98 -15.11 0.68 -2.57
CA VAL A 98 -14.51 1.90 -3.12
C VAL A 98 -13.35 1.58 -4.05
N CYS A 99 -12.51 0.61 -3.70
CA CYS A 99 -11.33 0.25 -4.47
C CYS A 99 -11.64 -0.52 -5.77
N THR A 100 -12.73 -1.28 -5.77
CA THR A 100 -13.04 -2.27 -6.82
C THR A 100 -14.18 -1.82 -7.74
N TYR A 101 -15.21 -1.16 -7.19
CA TYR A 101 -16.45 -0.88 -7.93
C TYR A 101 -16.77 0.61 -8.08
N TYR A 102 -16.38 1.46 -7.14
CA TYR A 102 -16.68 2.88 -7.22
C TYR A 102 -15.88 3.57 -8.33
N LYS A 103 -16.58 4.23 -9.25
CA LYS A 103 -15.96 4.97 -10.36
C LYS A 103 -15.78 6.43 -9.99
N PHE A 104 -14.59 6.78 -9.51
CA PHE A 104 -14.24 8.16 -9.25
C PHE A 104 -14.29 8.99 -10.55
N SER A 105 -15.22 9.93 -10.58
CA SER A 105 -15.27 11.02 -11.55
C SER A 105 -15.87 12.26 -10.90
N VAL A 106 -15.65 13.43 -11.48
CA VAL A 106 -16.30 14.68 -11.07
C VAL A 106 -17.84 14.53 -11.13
N GLU A 107 -18.36 13.85 -12.15
CA GLU A 107 -19.80 13.60 -12.31
C GLU A 107 -20.37 12.72 -11.18
N ASN A 108 -19.69 11.64 -10.82
CA ASN A 108 -20.17 10.67 -9.82
C ASN A 108 -19.93 11.15 -8.38
N THR A 109 -19.02 12.10 -8.17
CA THR A 109 -18.53 12.52 -6.84
C THR A 109 -18.97 13.94 -6.50
N GLY A 110 -20.29 14.15 -6.42
CA GLY A 110 -20.89 15.44 -6.03
C GLY A 110 -20.83 15.71 -4.52
N PHE A 111 -21.38 16.85 -4.08
CA PHE A 111 -21.29 17.33 -2.68
C PHE A 111 -21.70 16.31 -1.63
N ASN A 112 -22.84 15.63 -1.82
CA ASN A 112 -23.33 14.64 -0.87
C ASN A 112 -22.37 13.46 -0.77
N THR A 113 -21.91 12.95 -1.90
CA THR A 113 -20.95 11.84 -1.95
C THR A 113 -19.63 12.21 -1.26
N ILE A 114 -19.09 13.41 -1.53
CA ILE A 114 -17.89 13.92 -0.86
C ILE A 114 -18.10 13.97 0.65
N LYS A 115 -19.22 14.50 1.11
CA LYS A 115 -19.57 14.54 2.54
C LYS A 115 -19.58 13.14 3.15
N THR A 116 -20.23 12.18 2.48
CA THR A 116 -20.27 10.78 2.92
C THR A 116 -18.87 10.17 2.98
N PHE A 117 -18.00 10.43 2.00
CA PHE A 117 -16.60 10.00 2.04
C PHE A 117 -15.83 10.61 3.22
N VAL A 118 -16.01 11.90 3.51
CA VAL A 118 -15.37 12.55 4.66
C VAL A 118 -15.86 11.94 5.98
N GLU A 119 -17.17 11.71 6.13
CA GLU A 119 -17.74 11.05 7.31
C GLU A 119 -17.21 9.63 7.45
N PHE A 120 -17.17 8.86 6.35
CA PHE A 120 -16.58 7.53 6.29
C PHE A 120 -15.11 7.51 6.70
N ASN A 121 -14.30 8.43 6.17
CA ASN A 121 -12.88 8.57 6.51
C ASN A 121 -12.67 8.84 8.02
N ASN A 122 -13.63 9.51 8.66
CA ASN A 122 -13.62 9.82 10.09
C ASN A 122 -14.27 8.74 10.97
N THR A 123 -14.58 7.56 10.42
CA THR A 123 -15.05 6.40 11.21
C THR A 123 -14.05 6.05 12.31
N PHE A 124 -12.76 6.10 11.98
CA PHE A 124 -11.65 5.94 12.92
C PHE A 124 -10.71 7.15 12.82
N ASN A 125 -10.44 7.79 13.97
CA ASN A 125 -9.57 8.95 14.04
C ASN A 125 -8.11 8.50 14.10
N TRP A 126 -7.51 8.21 12.93
CA TRP A 126 -6.14 7.72 12.82
C TRP A 126 -5.09 8.66 13.40
N HIS A 127 -5.28 9.98 13.24
CA HIS A 127 -4.37 10.99 13.79
C HIS A 127 -4.31 10.96 15.33
N SER A 128 -5.45 10.70 15.97
CA SER A 128 -5.60 10.68 17.43
C SER A 128 -5.95 9.28 17.92
N PHE A 129 -5.30 8.27 17.34
CA PHE A 129 -5.55 6.87 17.60
C PHE A 129 -5.06 6.44 18.98
N THR A 130 -5.89 6.68 20.00
CA THR A 130 -5.54 6.46 21.41
C THR A 130 -6.72 5.89 22.21
N PRO A 131 -6.47 5.16 23.31
CA PRO A 131 -7.53 4.63 24.19
C PRO A 131 -8.36 5.68 24.94
N VAL A 132 -7.99 6.96 24.87
CA VAL A 132 -8.70 8.06 25.54
C VAL A 132 -9.48 8.92 24.56
N ASN A 133 -9.57 8.52 23.29
CA ASN A 133 -10.31 9.26 22.27
C ASN A 133 -11.81 9.34 22.64
N SER A 134 -12.45 10.47 22.30
CA SER A 134 -13.88 10.67 22.53
C SER A 134 -14.75 9.76 21.65
N SER A 135 -14.31 9.45 20.41
CA SER A 135 -14.98 8.52 19.50
C SER A 135 -14.99 7.10 20.08
N PRO A 136 -16.17 6.49 20.31
CA PRO A 136 -16.28 5.08 20.70
C PRO A 136 -15.54 4.12 19.77
N ASN A 137 -15.60 4.33 18.45
CA ASN A 137 -14.89 3.52 17.46
C ASN A 137 -13.37 3.58 17.67
N THR A 138 -12.82 4.79 17.72
CA THR A 138 -11.37 4.99 17.85
C THR A 138 -10.87 4.48 19.19
N ARG A 139 -11.58 4.79 20.27
CA ARG A 139 -11.24 4.33 21.62
C ARG A 139 -11.25 2.81 21.71
N GLY A 140 -12.35 2.19 21.28
CA GLY A 140 -12.50 0.74 21.30
C GLY A 140 -11.41 0.04 20.50
N PHE A 141 -11.15 0.51 19.28
CA PHE A 141 -10.11 -0.07 18.44
C PHE A 141 -8.71 0.16 19.03
N ALA A 142 -8.39 1.35 19.55
CA ALA A 142 -7.10 1.61 20.18
C ALA A 142 -6.83 0.72 21.41
N ILE A 143 -7.87 0.39 22.19
CA ILE A 143 -7.75 -0.56 23.30
C ILE A 143 -7.41 -1.96 22.79
N LEU A 144 -8.19 -2.50 21.84
CA LEU A 144 -7.95 -3.82 21.24
C LEU A 144 -6.57 -3.89 20.54
N PHE A 145 -6.15 -2.79 19.92
CA PHE A 145 -4.84 -2.66 19.29
C PHE A 145 -3.70 -2.71 20.31
N ASN A 146 -3.86 -2.08 21.47
CA ASN A 146 -2.87 -2.18 22.56
C ASN A 146 -2.83 -3.57 23.20
N GLU A 147 -3.99 -4.22 23.36
CA GLU A 147 -4.05 -5.63 23.76
C GLU A 147 -3.26 -6.51 22.77
N ALA A 148 -3.39 -6.25 21.46
CA ALA A 148 -2.67 -6.98 20.43
C ALA A 148 -1.15 -6.81 20.49
N LYS A 149 -0.66 -5.65 20.94
CA LYS A 149 0.77 -5.40 21.15
C LYS A 149 1.33 -6.16 22.36
N THR A 150 0.50 -6.43 23.36
CA THR A 150 0.92 -7.14 24.56
C THR A 150 1.47 -8.53 24.19
N GLY A 151 2.73 -8.79 24.57
CA GLY A 151 3.42 -10.05 24.25
C GLY A 151 3.74 -10.27 22.77
N ALA A 152 3.56 -9.27 21.89
CA ALA A 152 3.97 -9.36 20.49
C ALA A 152 5.48 -9.08 20.32
N PRO A 153 6.17 -9.75 19.37
CA PRO A 153 7.55 -9.43 19.05
C PRO A 153 7.71 -7.96 18.60
N PRO A 154 8.85 -7.29 18.88
CA PRO A 154 9.06 -5.88 18.54
C PRO A 154 8.81 -5.55 17.06
N LEU A 155 9.19 -6.44 16.14
CA LEU A 155 8.94 -6.27 14.71
C LEU A 155 7.45 -6.19 14.37
N ALA A 156 6.62 -7.03 15.00
CA ALA A 156 5.18 -7.02 14.79
C ALA A 156 4.56 -5.74 15.36
N VAL A 157 5.03 -5.29 16.53
CA VAL A 157 4.60 -4.00 17.12
C VAL A 157 4.95 -2.83 16.20
N ASN A 158 6.14 -2.83 15.61
CA ASN A 158 6.55 -1.79 14.65
C ASN A 158 5.69 -1.81 13.39
N MET A 159 5.47 -2.98 12.77
CA MET A 159 4.56 -3.09 11.61
C MET A 159 3.14 -2.60 11.94
N MET A 160 2.61 -2.93 13.12
CA MET A 160 1.31 -2.46 13.56
C MET A 160 1.26 -0.93 13.65
N ASN A 161 2.27 -0.30 14.27
CA ASN A 161 2.36 1.15 14.35
C ASN A 161 2.53 1.80 12.97
N ASP A 162 3.34 1.22 12.09
CA ASP A 162 3.54 1.71 10.73
C ASP A 162 2.24 1.72 9.93
N ASN A 163 1.37 0.73 10.10
CA ASN A 163 0.03 0.72 9.48
C ASN A 163 -0.83 1.89 10.00
N ILE A 164 -0.80 2.20 11.30
CA ILE A 164 -1.54 3.35 11.86
C ILE A 164 -1.00 4.68 11.29
N ILE A 165 0.32 4.84 11.24
CA ILE A 165 0.97 6.05 10.69
C ILE A 165 0.61 6.22 9.21
N LYS A 166 0.65 5.14 8.43
CA LYS A 166 0.22 5.15 7.03
C LYS A 166 -1.25 5.52 6.89
N CYS A 167 -2.14 4.96 7.71
CA CYS A 167 -3.54 5.35 7.73
C CYS A 167 -3.71 6.85 8.04
N ASP A 168 -3.00 7.40 9.04
CA ASP A 168 -3.08 8.84 9.38
C ASP A 168 -2.66 9.73 8.20
N ASN A 169 -1.45 9.53 7.67
CA ASN A 169 -0.93 10.33 6.58
C ASN A 169 -1.80 10.23 5.32
N THR A 170 -2.21 9.01 4.98
CA THR A 170 -3.03 8.77 3.78
C THR A 170 -4.43 9.37 3.92
N THR A 171 -5.05 9.28 5.11
CA THR A 171 -6.38 9.89 5.35
C THR A 171 -6.33 11.42 5.22
N LYS A 172 -5.24 12.05 5.67
CA LYS A 172 -5.03 13.50 5.49
C LYS A 172 -4.95 13.87 4.02
N GLU A 173 -4.18 13.13 3.22
CA GLU A 173 -4.06 13.35 1.78
C GLU A 173 -5.40 13.16 1.06
N ILE A 174 -6.15 12.11 1.39
CA ILE A 174 -7.50 11.88 0.88
C ILE A 174 -8.41 13.08 1.18
N ASN A 175 -8.44 13.54 2.43
CA ASN A 175 -9.31 14.65 2.83
C ASN A 175 -8.89 15.97 2.16
N LEU A 176 -7.60 16.17 1.86
CA LEU A 176 -7.13 17.32 1.08
C LEU A 176 -7.66 17.26 -0.36
N ILE A 177 -7.56 16.10 -1.02
CA ILE A 177 -8.09 15.92 -2.38
C ILE A 177 -9.62 16.10 -2.41
N LEU A 178 -10.33 15.52 -1.43
CA LEU A 178 -11.79 15.67 -1.32
C LEU A 178 -12.21 17.12 -1.07
N LYS A 179 -11.42 17.88 -0.30
CA LYS A 179 -11.64 19.32 -0.11
C LYS A 179 -11.45 20.08 -1.42
N GLU A 180 -10.35 19.82 -2.14
CA GLU A 180 -10.09 20.44 -3.44
C GLU A 180 -11.20 20.12 -4.45
N LEU A 181 -11.66 18.86 -4.49
CA LEU A 181 -12.78 18.44 -5.30
C LEU A 181 -14.08 19.13 -4.89
N SER A 182 -14.34 19.29 -3.58
CA SER A 182 -15.52 19.99 -3.08
C SER A 182 -15.55 21.46 -3.49
N ASP A 183 -14.39 22.13 -3.41
CA ASP A 183 -14.26 23.50 -3.88
C ASP A 183 -14.44 23.58 -5.40
N PHE A 184 -13.91 22.62 -6.16
CA PHE A 184 -14.12 22.56 -7.60
C PHE A 184 -15.58 22.25 -8.00
N GLN A 185 -16.30 21.41 -7.25
CA GLN A 185 -17.72 21.13 -7.49
C GLN A 185 -18.59 22.39 -7.43
N LYS A 186 -18.21 23.41 -6.65
CA LYS A 186 -18.89 24.72 -6.65
C LYS A 186 -18.76 25.39 -8.02
N GLU A 187 -17.58 25.31 -8.63
CA GLU A 187 -17.32 25.88 -9.95
C GLU A 187 -18.03 25.09 -11.06
N VAL A 188 -18.06 23.76 -10.96
CA VAL A 188 -18.85 22.90 -11.85
C VAL A 188 -20.34 23.25 -11.78
N TYR A 189 -20.88 23.45 -10.57
CA TYR A 189 -22.26 23.89 -10.38
C TYR A 189 -22.52 25.28 -11.00
N LYS A 190 -21.62 26.24 -10.79
CA LYS A 190 -21.76 27.59 -11.37
C LYS A 190 -21.68 27.55 -12.91
N ALA A 191 -20.78 26.76 -13.48
CA ALA A 191 -20.67 26.56 -14.92
C ALA A 191 -21.93 25.90 -15.51
N PHE A 192 -22.53 24.92 -14.81
CA PHE A 192 -23.82 24.35 -15.21
C PHE A 192 -24.91 25.42 -15.30
N VAL A 193 -25.03 26.31 -14.31
CA VAL A 193 -25.99 27.43 -14.34
C VAL A 193 -25.75 28.33 -15.54
N ARG A 194 -24.50 28.72 -15.80
CA ARG A 194 -24.13 29.56 -16.96
C ARG A 194 -24.45 28.87 -18.29
N LYS A 195 -24.23 27.56 -18.38
CA LYS A 195 -24.41 26.77 -19.60
C LYS A 195 -25.89 26.50 -19.91
N GLU A 196 -26.67 26.14 -18.90
CA GLU A 196 -28.03 25.63 -19.09
C GLU A 196 -29.11 26.69 -18.80
N ILE A 197 -28.89 27.59 -17.84
CA ILE A 197 -29.91 28.59 -17.43
C ILE A 197 -29.81 29.87 -18.27
N PHE A 198 -28.61 30.44 -18.44
CA PHE A 198 -28.45 31.71 -19.17
C PHE A 198 -28.78 31.59 -20.66
N VAL A 199 -28.62 30.39 -21.22
CA VAL A 199 -28.92 30.10 -22.63
C VAL A 199 -30.40 29.73 -22.83
N HIS A 200 -31.16 29.53 -21.75
CA HIS A 200 -32.54 29.09 -21.85
C HIS A 200 -33.45 30.18 -22.46
N PRO A 201 -34.35 29.87 -23.41
CA PRO A 201 -35.16 30.89 -24.11
C PRO A 201 -36.06 31.74 -23.21
N LYS A 202 -36.42 31.23 -22.02
CA LYS A 202 -37.25 31.96 -21.04
C LYS A 202 -36.45 32.83 -20.07
N PHE A 203 -35.12 32.77 -20.10
CA PHE A 203 -34.26 33.59 -19.26
C PHE A 203 -34.21 35.02 -19.82
N ASN A 204 -34.68 36.00 -19.04
CA ASN A 204 -34.65 37.40 -19.46
C ASN A 204 -33.33 38.08 -19.08
N SER A 205 -32.37 38.09 -20.02
CA SER A 205 -31.04 38.67 -19.82
C SER A 205 -31.04 40.20 -19.60
N GLU A 206 -32.02 40.92 -20.16
CA GLU A 206 -32.15 42.36 -19.97
C GLU A 206 -32.56 42.70 -18.54
N LYS A 207 -33.53 41.95 -18.00
CA LYS A 207 -33.97 42.07 -16.62
C LYS A 207 -32.89 41.64 -15.64
N ALA A 208 -32.21 40.53 -15.92
CA ALA A 208 -31.12 40.04 -15.08
C ALA A 208 -29.98 41.08 -14.96
N ALA A 209 -29.66 41.80 -16.04
CA ALA A 209 -28.59 42.79 -16.03
C ALA A 209 -28.85 44.08 -15.21
N GLN A 210 -30.04 44.23 -14.61
CA GLN A 210 -30.42 45.45 -13.88
C GLN A 210 -29.80 45.53 -12.48
N SER A 211 -29.70 44.41 -11.77
CA SER A 211 -29.09 44.32 -10.45
C SER A 211 -28.78 42.87 -10.08
N ILE A 212 -27.94 42.67 -9.05
CA ILE A 212 -27.62 41.35 -8.50
C ILE A 212 -28.90 40.60 -8.11
N GLU A 213 -29.85 41.28 -7.45
CA GLU A 213 -31.13 40.70 -7.03
C GLU A 213 -31.99 40.30 -8.22
N ALA A 214 -31.96 41.08 -9.30
CA ALA A 214 -32.71 40.80 -10.52
C ALA A 214 -32.19 39.55 -11.24
N GLU A 215 -30.87 39.37 -11.30
CA GLU A 215 -30.25 38.16 -11.85
C GLU A 215 -30.55 36.91 -11.01
N VAL A 216 -30.38 36.99 -9.70
CA VAL A 216 -30.72 35.89 -8.78
C VAL A 216 -32.19 35.50 -8.91
N ALA A 217 -33.10 36.46 -9.00
CA ALA A 217 -34.53 36.21 -9.16
C ALA A 217 -34.86 35.51 -10.49
N GLU A 218 -34.21 35.91 -11.58
CA GLU A 218 -34.43 35.28 -12.89
C GLU A 218 -33.85 33.87 -12.95
N ILE A 219 -32.66 33.63 -12.38
CA ILE A 219 -32.10 32.29 -12.23
C ILE A 219 -33.05 31.41 -11.42
N LYS A 220 -33.51 31.87 -10.26
CA LYS A 220 -34.43 31.14 -9.38
C LYS A 220 -35.76 30.77 -10.05
N LYS A 221 -36.26 31.62 -10.94
CA LYS A 221 -37.49 31.38 -11.71
C LYS A 221 -37.31 30.25 -12.72
N ILE A 222 -36.16 30.18 -13.38
CA ILE A 222 -35.89 29.20 -14.45
C ILE A 222 -35.35 27.88 -13.92
N PHE A 223 -34.58 27.91 -12.82
CA PHE A 223 -33.89 26.75 -12.25
C PHE A 223 -34.75 25.48 -12.10
N PRO A 224 -35.99 25.53 -11.56
CA PRO A 224 -36.80 24.32 -11.36
C PRO A 224 -37.17 23.60 -12.67
N ALA A 225 -37.25 24.34 -13.78
CA ALA A 225 -37.63 23.79 -15.08
C ALA A 225 -36.47 23.04 -15.78
N ILE A 226 -35.23 23.35 -15.42
CA ILE A 226 -34.02 22.83 -16.09
C ILE A 226 -33.28 21.84 -15.19
N ALA A 227 -33.06 22.21 -13.93
CA ALA A 227 -32.20 21.50 -13.00
C ALA A 227 -32.99 20.46 -12.18
N ASN A 228 -33.84 19.67 -12.84
CA ASN A 228 -34.69 18.69 -12.17
C ASN A 228 -33.83 17.73 -11.32
N LYS A 229 -34.08 17.66 -10.00
CA LYS A 229 -33.31 16.93 -8.97
C LYS A 229 -32.00 17.55 -8.48
N GLN A 230 -31.56 18.70 -8.99
CA GLN A 230 -30.42 19.43 -8.44
C GLN A 230 -30.88 20.39 -7.33
N PRO A 231 -30.17 20.47 -6.19
CA PRO A 231 -30.45 21.46 -5.15
C PRO A 231 -30.14 22.89 -5.62
N PHE A 232 -30.95 23.84 -5.14
CA PHE A 232 -30.72 25.26 -5.37
C PHE A 232 -29.80 25.83 -4.28
N TYR A 233 -28.59 26.23 -4.64
CA TYR A 233 -27.60 26.79 -3.69
C TYR A 233 -27.56 28.31 -3.79
N THR A 234 -28.36 29.01 -2.99
CA THR A 234 -28.48 30.47 -3.03
C THR A 234 -27.13 31.20 -3.00
N ALA A 235 -26.21 30.79 -2.13
CA ALA A 235 -24.89 31.42 -2.01
C ALA A 235 -24.05 31.33 -3.31
N LEU A 236 -24.13 30.22 -4.04
CA LEU A 236 -23.42 30.04 -5.31
C LEU A 236 -24.06 30.84 -6.45
N ILE A 237 -25.40 30.97 -6.43
CA ILE A 237 -26.12 31.82 -7.38
C ILE A 237 -25.83 33.31 -7.14
N GLU A 238 -25.78 33.73 -5.89
CA GLU A 238 -25.36 35.09 -5.51
C GLU A 238 -23.88 35.35 -5.86
N GLU A 239 -23.03 34.32 -5.86
CA GLU A 239 -21.65 34.43 -6.32
C GLU A 239 -21.59 34.66 -7.84
N ILE A 240 -22.36 33.91 -8.64
CA ILE A 240 -22.49 34.15 -10.09
C ILE A 240 -22.92 35.59 -10.37
N ALA A 241 -23.98 36.07 -9.71
CA ALA A 241 -24.49 37.42 -9.93
C ALA A 241 -23.49 38.52 -9.52
N ARG A 242 -22.65 38.25 -8.49
CA ARG A 242 -21.54 39.14 -8.14
C ARG A 242 -20.44 39.13 -9.20
N GLU A 243 -20.03 37.97 -9.70
CA GLU A 243 -19.05 37.85 -10.79
C GLU A 243 -19.48 38.58 -12.07
N ASP A 244 -20.80 38.72 -12.30
CA ASP A 244 -21.34 39.32 -13.53
C ASP A 244 -21.62 40.83 -13.39
N LEU A 245 -22.10 41.27 -12.22
CA LEU A 245 -22.67 42.61 -12.04
C LEU A 245 -22.02 43.46 -10.93
N SER A 246 -21.10 42.91 -10.12
CA SER A 246 -20.51 43.70 -9.03
C SER A 246 -19.60 44.83 -9.55
N PRO A 247 -19.37 45.88 -8.74
CA PRO A 247 -18.43 46.95 -9.10
C PRO A 247 -16.98 46.45 -9.30
N ASN A 248 -16.60 45.39 -8.59
CA ASN A 248 -15.28 44.75 -8.67
C ASN A 248 -15.26 43.50 -9.55
N LYS A 249 -16.22 43.36 -10.48
CA LYS A 249 -16.37 42.15 -11.30
C LYS A 249 -15.09 41.72 -12.02
N LEU A 250 -14.30 42.65 -12.57
CA LEU A 250 -13.09 42.31 -13.32
C LEU A 250 -12.06 41.58 -12.44
N GLU A 251 -11.92 41.99 -11.17
CA GLU A 251 -11.04 41.33 -10.21
C GLU A 251 -11.58 39.93 -9.87
N LEU A 252 -12.88 39.81 -9.60
CA LEU A 252 -13.51 38.52 -9.28
C LEU A 252 -13.42 37.51 -10.45
N GLN A 253 -13.60 37.99 -11.67
CA GLN A 253 -13.49 37.19 -12.88
C GLN A 253 -12.06 36.69 -13.13
N ASP A 254 -11.06 37.57 -12.93
CA ASP A 254 -9.64 37.20 -13.04
C ASP A 254 -9.21 36.22 -11.95
N GLU A 255 -9.64 36.45 -10.70
CA GLU A 255 -9.41 35.52 -9.58
C GLU A 255 -10.02 34.14 -9.83
N LEU A 256 -11.25 34.09 -10.38
CA LEU A 256 -11.91 32.84 -10.71
C LEU A 256 -11.14 32.08 -11.80
N LEU A 257 -10.78 32.75 -12.90
CA LEU A 257 -10.04 32.12 -13.99
C LEU A 257 -8.67 31.62 -13.52
N LYS A 258 -7.94 32.41 -12.72
CA LYS A 258 -6.69 31.97 -12.07
C LYS A 258 -6.87 30.78 -11.14
N ARG A 259 -7.99 30.71 -10.42
CA ARG A 259 -8.30 29.56 -9.56
C ARG A 259 -8.58 28.32 -10.39
N LEU A 260 -9.27 28.47 -11.52
CA LEU A 260 -9.64 27.39 -12.45
C LEU A 260 -8.48 26.93 -13.32
N GLU A 261 -7.51 27.81 -13.60
CA GLU A 261 -6.27 27.44 -14.27
C GLU A 261 -5.72 26.17 -13.62
N ILE A 262 -5.52 25.15 -14.45
CA ILE A 262 -4.72 24.02 -14.04
C ILE A 262 -3.36 24.62 -13.81
N GLN A 263 -2.99 24.78 -12.54
CA GLN A 263 -1.60 24.96 -12.19
C GLN A 263 -0.93 23.71 -12.75
N ASN A 264 -0.42 23.84 -13.97
CA ASN A 264 0.65 23.00 -14.43
C ASN A 264 1.62 23.07 -13.27
N GLN A 265 1.70 21.98 -12.52
CA GLN A 265 2.81 21.73 -11.64
C GLN A 265 4.01 21.51 -12.58
N LYS A 266 4.43 22.59 -13.25
CA LYS A 266 5.76 23.19 -13.22
C LYS A 266 6.06 23.73 -11.80
N ALA A 267 5.58 23.10 -10.73
CA ALA A 267 6.60 22.39 -9.99
C ALA A 267 7.47 21.64 -11.00
N GLU A 268 8.75 21.93 -11.02
CA GLU A 268 9.70 20.85 -11.22
C GLU A 268 9.43 19.76 -10.15
N LYS A 269 8.31 19.02 -10.25
CA LYS A 269 8.52 17.65 -10.63
C LYS A 269 9.36 17.77 -11.90
N LYS A 270 10.69 17.78 -11.69
CA LYS A 270 11.43 16.65 -12.20
C LYS A 270 10.41 15.52 -12.11
N LYS A 271 9.80 15.15 -13.24
CA LYS A 271 9.75 13.75 -13.54
C LYS A 271 11.16 13.36 -13.14
N LYS A 272 11.34 12.86 -11.91
CA LYS A 272 12.25 11.76 -11.72
C LYS A 272 11.75 10.92 -12.87
N LYS A 273 12.44 11.02 -14.01
CA LYS A 273 12.84 9.88 -14.79
C LYS A 273 13.10 8.91 -13.67
N ILE A 274 12.06 8.15 -13.29
CA ILE A 274 12.15 7.25 -12.16
C ILE A 274 13.32 6.46 -12.62
N ASP A 275 14.45 6.66 -11.94
CA ASP A 275 15.68 6.11 -12.43
C ASP A 275 15.39 4.64 -12.24
N SER A 276 15.02 3.98 -13.33
CA SER A 276 14.41 2.65 -13.25
C SER A 276 15.45 1.70 -12.63
N LYS A 277 16.71 2.09 -12.79
CA LYS A 277 17.88 1.65 -12.05
C LYS A 277 17.84 1.86 -10.52
N GLU A 278 17.34 2.98 -9.98
CA GLU A 278 17.17 3.20 -8.52
C GLU A 278 16.23 2.14 -7.92
N SER A 279 15.14 1.78 -8.61
CA SER A 279 14.23 0.70 -8.16
C SER A 279 14.93 -0.66 -8.14
N LEU A 280 15.67 -0.99 -9.21
CA LEU A 280 16.48 -2.21 -9.29
C LEU A 280 17.57 -2.24 -8.22
N MET A 281 18.24 -1.11 -7.96
CA MET A 281 19.25 -1.02 -6.91
C MET A 281 18.64 -1.11 -5.51
N GLY A 282 17.37 -0.66 -5.34
CA GLY A 282 16.57 -0.94 -4.15
C GLY A 282 16.35 -2.45 -3.94
N ALA A 283 16.01 -3.19 -5.01
CA ALA A 283 15.90 -4.65 -4.96
C ALA A 283 17.24 -5.34 -4.60
N VAL A 284 18.36 -4.86 -5.18
CA VAL A 284 19.72 -5.35 -4.87
C VAL A 284 20.08 -5.11 -3.41
N HIS A 285 19.80 -3.91 -2.89
CA HIS A 285 20.07 -3.59 -1.50
C HIS A 285 19.21 -4.44 -0.54
N ALA A 286 17.91 -4.59 -0.82
CA ALA A 286 17.05 -5.47 -0.05
C ALA A 286 17.58 -6.91 -0.02
N LEU A 287 18.05 -7.42 -1.17
CA LEU A 287 18.61 -8.77 -1.30
C LEU A 287 19.90 -8.96 -0.48
N SER A 288 20.72 -7.91 -0.30
CA SER A 288 21.94 -7.97 0.53
C SER A 288 21.64 -8.32 1.99
N GLY A 289 20.42 -8.07 2.47
CA GLY A 289 19.95 -8.47 3.81
C GLY A 289 19.99 -9.97 4.07
N LEU A 290 20.10 -10.80 3.03
CA LEU A 290 20.31 -12.25 3.17
C LEU A 290 21.67 -12.58 3.81
N GLY A 291 22.70 -11.75 3.65
CA GLY A 291 24.05 -12.05 4.16
C GLY A 291 24.09 -12.30 5.67
N PRO A 292 23.67 -11.33 6.51
CA PRO A 292 23.60 -11.51 7.97
C PRO A 292 22.68 -12.65 8.40
N GLN A 293 21.55 -12.85 7.69
CA GLN A 293 20.59 -13.91 8.00
C GLN A 293 21.17 -15.30 7.74
N LEU A 294 21.84 -15.48 6.61
CA LEU A 294 22.51 -16.72 6.27
C LEU A 294 23.66 -17.03 7.23
N GLN A 295 24.32 -16.01 7.78
CA GLN A 295 25.34 -16.21 8.80
C GLN A 295 24.76 -16.84 10.07
N THR A 296 23.65 -16.31 10.59
CA THR A 296 22.95 -16.91 11.74
C THR A 296 22.42 -18.31 11.44
N VAL A 297 21.91 -18.54 10.22
CA VAL A 297 21.48 -19.88 9.78
C VAL A 297 22.65 -20.86 9.78
N MET A 298 23.78 -20.46 9.20
CA MET A 298 24.98 -21.30 9.10
C MET A 298 25.50 -21.69 10.48
N GLU A 299 25.54 -20.76 11.43
CA GLU A 299 25.94 -21.02 12.82
C GLU A 299 25.04 -22.08 13.47
N LYS A 300 23.71 -21.92 13.38
CA LYS A 300 22.76 -22.86 13.96
C LYS A 300 22.77 -24.24 13.29
N ILE A 301 22.91 -24.29 11.97
CA ILE A 301 23.06 -25.57 11.24
C ILE A 301 24.32 -26.29 11.71
N ASN A 302 25.43 -25.56 11.86
CA ASN A 302 26.69 -26.13 12.32
C ASN A 302 26.59 -26.64 13.77
N GLU A 303 25.92 -25.88 14.65
CA GLU A 303 25.64 -26.33 16.03
C GLU A 303 24.78 -27.59 16.08
N ASN A 304 23.68 -27.63 15.31
CA ASN A 304 22.81 -28.81 15.22
C ASN A 304 23.53 -30.03 14.64
N HIS A 305 24.38 -29.81 13.63
CA HIS A 305 25.24 -30.84 13.06
C HIS A 305 26.20 -31.42 14.12
N ASN A 306 26.93 -30.56 14.83
CA ASN A 306 27.87 -30.96 15.87
C ASN A 306 27.19 -31.69 17.02
N LEU A 307 25.99 -31.25 17.42
CA LEU A 307 25.19 -31.90 18.45
C LEU A 307 24.79 -33.34 18.04
N LEU A 308 24.33 -33.52 16.79
CA LEU A 308 23.99 -34.85 16.27
C LEU A 308 25.22 -35.77 16.16
N GLN A 309 26.36 -35.23 15.71
CA GLN A 309 27.61 -35.99 15.64
C GLN A 309 28.10 -36.41 17.02
N ALA A 310 28.10 -35.52 18.00
CA ALA A 310 28.53 -35.83 19.36
C ALA A 310 27.67 -36.92 20.02
N THR A 311 26.38 -36.99 19.67
CA THR A 311 25.44 -38.00 20.19
C THR A 311 25.68 -39.38 19.56
N ASN A 312 26.17 -39.43 18.32
CA ASN A 312 26.35 -40.67 17.55
C ASN A 312 27.77 -41.26 17.60
N GLN A 313 28.74 -40.59 18.26
CA GLN A 313 30.12 -41.05 18.33
C GLN A 313 30.37 -42.01 19.48
N THR A 314 30.83 -43.23 19.17
CA THR A 314 31.36 -44.18 20.16
C THR A 314 32.82 -43.87 20.51
N PHE A 315 33.34 -44.50 21.58
CA PHE A 315 34.75 -44.35 21.98
C PHE A 315 35.73 -44.71 20.85
N PHE A 316 35.40 -45.73 20.04
CA PHE A 316 36.19 -46.14 18.88
C PHE A 316 36.15 -45.13 17.73
N ASP A 317 35.04 -44.39 17.56
CA ASP A 317 34.96 -43.31 16.57
C ASP A 317 35.89 -42.15 16.93
N LYS A 318 36.00 -41.83 18.22
CA LYS A 318 36.94 -40.81 18.72
C LYS A 318 38.40 -41.24 18.52
N LEU A 319 38.71 -42.52 18.73
CA LEU A 319 40.04 -43.09 18.46
C LEU A 319 40.36 -43.08 16.97
N ALA A 320 39.43 -43.50 16.11
CA ALA A 320 39.59 -43.48 14.66
C ALA A 320 39.76 -42.04 14.12
N HIS A 321 39.06 -41.07 14.71
CA HIS A 321 39.19 -39.66 14.38
C HIS A 321 40.56 -39.10 14.79
N ALA A 322 41.07 -39.45 15.99
CA ALA A 322 42.41 -39.10 16.43
C ALA A 322 43.51 -39.68 15.53
N LEU A 323 43.35 -40.94 15.09
CA LEU A 323 44.26 -41.58 14.14
C LEU A 323 44.22 -40.90 12.76
N ARG A 324 43.02 -40.63 12.20
CA ARG A 324 42.91 -39.90 10.92
C ARG A 324 43.58 -38.53 10.97
N LYS A 325 43.42 -37.80 12.08
CA LYS A 325 44.08 -36.51 12.31
C LYS A 325 45.61 -36.64 12.41
N ALA A 326 46.11 -37.69 13.05
CA ALA A 326 47.55 -37.96 13.14
C ALA A 326 48.19 -38.35 11.80
N PHE A 327 47.42 -38.95 10.89
CA PHE A 327 47.87 -39.39 9.56
C PHE A 327 47.41 -38.48 8.41
N ASN A 328 46.84 -37.31 8.71
CA ASN A 328 46.32 -36.34 7.72
C ASN A 328 45.34 -36.94 6.70
N ILE A 329 44.52 -37.92 7.12
CA ILE A 329 43.51 -38.58 6.30
C ILE A 329 42.21 -37.76 6.39
N SER A 330 41.64 -37.40 5.23
CA SER A 330 40.39 -36.64 5.16
C SER A 330 39.21 -37.38 5.80
N GLU A 331 38.41 -36.67 6.59
CA GLU A 331 37.19 -37.23 7.17
C GLU A 331 36.15 -37.60 6.11
N PRO A 332 35.36 -38.66 6.34
CA PRO A 332 34.28 -39.02 5.44
C PRO A 332 33.21 -37.92 5.45
N SER A 333 32.75 -37.54 4.26
CA SER A 333 31.66 -36.59 4.10
C SER A 333 30.36 -37.11 4.73
N ILE A 334 29.69 -36.24 5.50
CA ILE A 334 28.43 -36.55 6.16
C ILE A 334 27.28 -36.10 5.26
N ILE A 335 26.48 -37.08 4.82
CA ILE A 335 25.36 -36.87 3.90
C ILE A 335 24.04 -37.04 4.65
N TYR A 336 23.25 -35.98 4.72
CA TYR A 336 21.88 -36.03 5.24
C TYR A 336 20.89 -36.28 4.11
N THR A 337 19.95 -37.21 4.33
CA THR A 337 18.81 -37.41 3.43
C THR A 337 17.62 -36.67 4.01
N VAL A 338 17.23 -35.57 3.37
CA VAL A 338 16.13 -34.71 3.79
C VAL A 338 14.91 -34.90 2.89
N ASN A 339 13.73 -34.67 3.45
CA ASN A 339 12.48 -34.67 2.69
C ASN A 339 12.14 -33.23 2.30
N ILE A 340 11.88 -33.00 1.01
CA ILE A 340 11.41 -31.72 0.48
C ILE A 340 10.00 -31.92 -0.02
N THR A 341 9.07 -31.18 0.57
CA THR A 341 7.67 -31.14 0.14
C THR A 341 7.49 -30.02 -0.86
N ASP A 342 6.99 -30.34 -2.05
CA ASP A 342 6.50 -29.36 -3.00
C ASP A 342 5.18 -28.78 -2.48
N ASN A 343 5.17 -27.47 -2.19
CA ASN A 343 3.99 -26.79 -1.64
C ASN A 343 2.83 -26.67 -2.63
N THR A 344 3.06 -26.89 -3.93
CA THR A 344 2.04 -26.79 -4.98
C THR A 344 1.41 -28.15 -5.29
N THR A 345 2.22 -29.21 -5.33
CA THR A 345 1.74 -30.56 -5.68
C THR A 345 1.58 -31.50 -4.48
N GLY A 346 2.10 -31.12 -3.30
CA GLY A 346 2.16 -31.97 -2.10
C GLY A 346 3.17 -33.11 -2.19
N THR A 347 3.91 -33.20 -3.30
CA THR A 347 4.85 -34.31 -3.56
C THR A 347 6.06 -34.20 -2.64
N ILE A 348 6.42 -35.31 -1.98
CA ILE A 348 7.62 -35.40 -1.15
C ILE A 348 8.75 -36.02 -1.96
N THR A 349 9.85 -35.29 -2.11
CA THR A 349 11.07 -35.76 -2.76
C THR A 349 12.21 -35.89 -1.74
N ARG A 350 13.04 -36.93 -1.90
CA ARG A 350 14.22 -37.13 -1.04
C ARG A 350 15.43 -36.47 -1.68
N GLN A 351 16.07 -35.55 -0.97
CA GLN A 351 17.32 -34.91 -1.40
C GLN A 351 18.47 -35.33 -0.47
N LYS A 352 19.61 -35.68 -1.06
CA LYS A 352 20.86 -35.88 -0.32
C LYS A 352 21.63 -34.57 -0.25
N ILE A 353 22.01 -34.15 0.95
CA ILE A 353 22.80 -32.95 1.22
C ILE A 353 24.09 -33.35 1.92
N ASP A 354 25.22 -33.13 1.25
CA ASP A 354 26.54 -33.14 1.88
C ASP A 354 26.66 -31.86 2.72
N ILE A 355 26.74 -32.02 4.04
CA ILE A 355 26.69 -30.88 4.96
C ILE A 355 27.92 -29.97 4.85
N GLN A 356 29.10 -30.53 4.57
CA GLN A 356 30.33 -29.74 4.48
C GLN A 356 30.33 -28.92 3.19
N VAL A 357 29.90 -29.53 2.09
CA VAL A 357 29.71 -28.82 0.81
C VAL A 357 28.68 -27.71 0.96
N PHE A 358 27.56 -27.99 1.64
CA PHE A 358 26.50 -27.02 1.88
C PHE A 358 26.95 -25.82 2.73
N LEU A 359 27.66 -26.07 3.84
CA LEU A 359 28.20 -25.01 4.70
C LEU A 359 29.23 -24.15 3.97
N ASN A 360 30.10 -24.76 3.16
CA ASN A 360 31.05 -24.03 2.33
C ASN A 360 30.35 -23.16 1.27
N GLU A 361 29.24 -23.65 0.68
CA GLU A 361 28.44 -22.86 -0.25
C GLU A 361 27.74 -21.69 0.45
N LEU A 362 27.18 -21.91 1.65
CA LEU A 362 26.61 -20.86 2.48
C LEU A 362 27.63 -19.77 2.80
N GLU A 363 28.85 -20.14 3.20
CA GLU A 363 29.91 -19.18 3.51
C GLU A 363 30.24 -18.30 2.29
N ARG A 364 30.34 -18.92 1.10
CA ARG A 364 30.56 -18.18 -0.16
C ARG A 364 29.42 -17.22 -0.46
N ARG A 365 28.17 -17.65 -0.27
CA ARG A 365 26.97 -16.82 -0.47
C ARG A 365 26.90 -15.66 0.52
N ILE A 366 27.23 -15.89 1.80
CA ILE A 366 27.31 -14.84 2.83
C ILE A 366 28.30 -13.76 2.39
N LYS A 367 29.52 -14.15 2.03
CA LYS A 367 30.55 -13.23 1.52
C LYS A 367 30.06 -12.48 0.28
N PHE A 368 29.36 -13.16 -0.61
CA PHE A 368 28.79 -12.56 -1.81
C PHE A 368 27.74 -11.48 -1.48
N TYR A 369 26.71 -11.78 -0.68
CA TYR A 369 25.68 -10.80 -0.29
C TYR A 369 26.26 -9.62 0.49
N ASN A 370 27.22 -9.89 1.38
CA ASN A 370 27.90 -8.85 2.14
C ASN A 370 28.75 -7.92 1.25
N SER A 371 29.23 -8.40 0.08
CA SER A 371 30.03 -7.58 -0.84
C SER A 371 29.27 -6.41 -1.48
N PHE A 372 27.93 -6.40 -1.40
CA PHE A 372 27.09 -5.33 -1.93
C PHE A 372 26.06 -4.79 -0.90
N SER A 373 26.33 -4.96 0.39
CA SER A 373 25.44 -4.47 1.46
C SER A 373 25.43 -2.95 1.63
N LEU A 374 26.54 -2.28 1.28
CA LEU A 374 26.71 -0.84 1.40
C LEU A 374 27.15 -0.24 0.05
N LYS A 375 26.70 1.00 -0.22
CA LYS A 375 26.93 1.68 -1.51
C LYS A 375 28.40 1.85 -1.90
N HIS A 376 29.28 2.03 -0.93
CA HIS A 376 30.72 2.23 -1.17
C HIS A 376 31.48 0.93 -1.41
N LEU A 377 30.85 -0.24 -1.27
CA LEU A 377 31.54 -1.51 -1.46
C LEU A 377 31.73 -1.80 -2.96
N PRO A 378 32.86 -2.40 -3.35
CA PRO A 378 33.15 -2.72 -4.75
C PRO A 378 32.08 -3.59 -5.41
N GLY A 379 31.45 -4.51 -4.66
CA GLY A 379 30.37 -5.36 -5.18
C GLY A 379 29.12 -4.55 -5.53
N TYR A 380 28.74 -3.58 -4.70
CA TYR A 380 27.61 -2.69 -4.96
C TYR A 380 27.89 -1.83 -6.21
N GLN A 381 29.04 -1.15 -6.25
CA GLN A 381 29.43 -0.29 -7.36
C GLN A 381 29.54 -1.06 -8.68
N LYS A 382 30.04 -2.30 -8.64
CA LYS A 382 30.09 -3.17 -9.82
C LYS A 382 28.69 -3.51 -10.33
N ILE A 383 27.74 -3.86 -9.45
CA ILE A 383 26.35 -4.11 -9.85
C ILE A 383 25.73 -2.83 -10.42
N GLU A 384 25.89 -1.71 -9.72
CA GLU A 384 25.39 -0.40 -10.14
C GLU A 384 25.99 0.06 -11.47
N SER A 385 27.20 -0.34 -11.84
CA SER A 385 27.78 0.02 -13.15
C SER A 385 27.11 -0.67 -14.34
N ASN A 386 26.32 -1.73 -14.11
CA ASN A 386 25.65 -2.47 -15.20
C ASN A 386 24.44 -1.72 -15.76
N PRO A 387 24.04 -2.04 -17.02
CA PRO A 387 22.77 -1.58 -17.57
C PRO A 387 21.58 -2.26 -16.84
N PRO A 388 20.40 -1.60 -16.78
CA PRO A 388 19.22 -2.10 -16.05
C PRO A 388 18.83 -3.54 -16.37
N GLU A 389 18.92 -3.96 -17.63
CA GLU A 389 18.55 -5.31 -18.09
C GLU A 389 19.45 -6.38 -17.44
N LYS A 390 20.75 -6.09 -17.31
CA LYS A 390 21.69 -6.98 -16.63
C LYS A 390 21.49 -7.01 -15.12
N ILE A 391 21.07 -5.91 -14.52
CA ILE A 391 20.73 -5.86 -13.09
C ILE A 391 19.45 -6.69 -12.84
N LEU A 392 18.46 -6.59 -13.73
CA LEU A 392 17.25 -7.41 -13.65
C LEU A 392 17.55 -8.91 -13.82
N GLU A 393 18.39 -9.28 -14.80
CA GLU A 393 18.83 -10.67 -14.98
C GLU A 393 19.56 -11.20 -13.73
N PHE A 394 20.46 -10.38 -13.17
CA PHE A 394 21.13 -10.68 -11.92
C PHE A 394 20.14 -10.93 -10.78
N LEU A 395 19.16 -10.04 -10.58
CA LEU A 395 18.13 -10.18 -9.55
C LEU A 395 17.27 -11.44 -9.74
N ASN A 396 16.81 -11.71 -10.96
CA ASN A 396 16.04 -12.91 -11.29
C ASN A 396 16.81 -14.18 -10.91
N LYS A 397 18.09 -14.26 -11.28
CA LYS A 397 18.95 -15.38 -10.96
C LYS A 397 19.12 -15.52 -9.44
N GLN A 398 19.42 -14.43 -8.74
CA GLN A 398 19.66 -14.49 -7.30
C GLN A 398 18.40 -14.83 -6.52
N LEU A 399 17.24 -14.27 -6.87
CA LEU A 399 15.96 -14.59 -6.22
C LEU A 399 15.61 -16.08 -6.38
N ALA A 400 15.79 -16.63 -7.59
CA ALA A 400 15.55 -18.05 -7.84
C ALA A 400 16.50 -18.95 -7.03
N GLU A 401 17.78 -18.59 -6.94
CA GLU A 401 18.75 -19.31 -6.11
C GLU A 401 18.46 -19.21 -4.61
N SER A 402 18.10 -18.01 -4.11
CA SER A 402 17.73 -17.79 -2.71
C SER A 402 16.47 -18.59 -2.33
N GLN A 403 15.51 -18.71 -3.23
CA GLN A 403 14.32 -19.52 -3.01
C GLN A 403 14.66 -21.02 -2.91
N LYS A 404 15.56 -21.53 -3.76
CA LYS A 404 16.06 -22.92 -3.66
C LYS A 404 16.78 -23.16 -2.33
N LEU A 405 17.62 -22.20 -1.93
CA LEU A 405 18.35 -22.27 -0.67
C LEU A 405 17.39 -22.26 0.54
N LEU A 406 16.34 -21.44 0.51
CA LEU A 406 15.29 -21.42 1.54
C LEU A 406 14.65 -22.80 1.74
N VAL A 407 14.35 -23.48 0.64
CA VAL A 407 13.77 -24.84 0.67
C VAL A 407 14.74 -25.84 1.30
N GLN A 408 16.03 -25.81 0.93
CA GLN A 408 17.04 -26.70 1.50
C GLN A 408 17.26 -26.46 3.00
N ILE A 409 17.34 -25.20 3.44
CA ILE A 409 17.47 -24.86 4.86
C ILE A 409 16.23 -25.31 5.63
N SER A 410 15.03 -25.14 5.06
CA SER A 410 13.79 -25.60 5.68
C SER A 410 13.76 -27.13 5.82
N ALA A 411 14.24 -27.86 4.83
CA ALA A 411 14.31 -29.31 4.87
C ALA A 411 15.34 -29.81 5.92
N LEU A 412 16.48 -29.11 6.04
CA LEU A 412 17.47 -29.37 7.09
C LEU A 412 16.90 -29.08 8.49
N ASP A 413 16.17 -27.98 8.68
CA ASP A 413 15.50 -27.66 9.96
C ASP A 413 14.54 -28.77 10.39
N SER A 414 13.69 -29.24 9.47
CA SER A 414 12.78 -30.36 9.73
C SER A 414 13.56 -31.65 10.06
N PHE A 415 14.60 -31.96 9.28
CA PHE A 415 15.45 -33.11 9.54
C PHE A 415 16.08 -33.07 10.94
N PHE A 416 16.68 -31.94 11.33
CA PHE A 416 17.32 -31.78 12.64
C PHE A 416 16.31 -31.92 13.79
N LYS A 417 15.08 -31.43 13.63
CA LYS A 417 14.01 -31.57 14.65
C LYS A 417 13.51 -33.00 14.79
N GLU A 418 13.55 -33.77 13.72
CA GLU A 418 13.12 -35.17 13.71
C GLU A 418 14.24 -36.13 14.13
N ALA A 419 15.50 -35.74 13.95
CA ALA A 419 16.69 -36.53 14.26
C ALA A 419 17.00 -36.62 15.77
N GLY A 420 17.41 -37.81 16.23
CA GLY A 420 17.95 -38.05 17.57
C GLY A 420 16.94 -38.49 18.65
N SER A 421 17.45 -38.70 19.88
CA SER A 421 16.67 -39.09 21.06
C SER A 421 15.85 -37.91 21.60
N SER A 422 14.91 -38.17 22.53
CA SER A 422 14.08 -37.10 23.13
C SER A 422 14.89 -36.00 23.81
N GLU A 423 16.12 -36.27 24.26
CA GLU A 423 17.02 -35.30 24.88
C GLU A 423 17.71 -34.43 23.83
N THR A 424 18.23 -35.04 22.75
CA THR A 424 18.84 -34.31 21.63
C THR A 424 17.84 -33.36 20.98
N LYS A 425 16.59 -33.77 20.81
CA LYS A 425 15.51 -32.94 20.24
C LYS A 425 15.26 -31.65 21.01
N ARG A 426 15.45 -31.64 22.33
CA ARG A 426 15.28 -30.44 23.17
C ARG A 426 16.43 -29.44 23.02
N ALA A 427 17.61 -29.91 22.59
CA ALA A 427 18.80 -29.08 22.39
C ALA A 427 18.97 -28.58 20.95
N ILE A 428 18.18 -29.08 19.99
CA ILE A 428 18.18 -28.60 18.60
C ILE A 428 17.69 -27.15 18.54
N LYS A 429 18.48 -26.28 17.92
CA LYS A 429 18.10 -24.89 17.66
C LYS A 429 17.27 -24.81 16.38
N GLY A 430 15.99 -24.49 16.52
CA GLY A 430 15.11 -24.29 15.37
C GLY A 430 15.45 -23.05 14.55
N LEU A 431 15.18 -23.13 13.24
CA LEU A 431 15.44 -22.09 12.25
C LEU A 431 14.18 -21.32 11.81
N LYS A 432 13.03 -21.53 12.47
CA LYS A 432 11.73 -20.98 12.04
C LYS A 432 11.75 -19.45 11.89
N MET A 433 12.40 -18.75 12.82
CA MET A 433 12.50 -17.29 12.79
C MET A 433 13.37 -16.83 11.62
N GLU A 434 14.55 -17.45 11.44
CA GLU A 434 15.47 -17.12 10.36
C GLU A 434 14.88 -17.43 8.99
N LEU A 435 14.20 -18.57 8.82
CA LEU A 435 13.48 -18.94 7.59
C LEU A 435 12.40 -17.93 7.24
N THR A 436 11.66 -17.43 8.25
CA THR A 436 10.62 -16.42 8.04
C THR A 436 11.23 -15.09 7.60
N THR A 437 12.29 -14.65 8.27
CA THR A 437 13.02 -13.42 7.91
C THR A 437 13.61 -13.51 6.51
N MET A 438 14.23 -14.65 6.17
CA MET A 438 14.81 -14.90 4.84
C MET A 438 13.74 -14.86 3.74
N LYS A 439 12.59 -15.50 3.99
CA LYS A 439 11.42 -15.41 3.09
C LYS A 439 10.96 -13.96 2.89
N ASN A 440 10.85 -13.18 3.97
CA ASN A 440 10.43 -11.78 3.89
C ASN A 440 11.43 -10.93 3.11
N THR A 441 12.73 -11.16 3.27
CA THR A 441 13.77 -10.48 2.50
C THR A 441 13.68 -10.80 1.00
N ILE A 442 13.44 -12.07 0.64
CA ILE A 442 13.21 -12.48 -0.75
C ILE A 442 11.96 -11.79 -1.32
N VAL A 443 10.86 -11.78 -0.57
CA VAL A 443 9.61 -11.13 -0.98
C VAL A 443 9.81 -9.64 -1.18
N ASN A 444 10.46 -8.95 -0.25
CA ASN A 444 10.73 -7.51 -0.34
C ASN A 444 11.59 -7.16 -1.55
N SER A 445 12.67 -7.92 -1.79
CA SER A 445 13.50 -7.73 -2.99
C SER A 445 12.72 -8.00 -4.28
N ASN A 446 11.86 -9.03 -4.29
CA ASN A 446 11.01 -9.33 -5.45
C ASN A 446 9.94 -8.25 -5.69
N GLN A 447 9.42 -7.59 -4.67
CA GLN A 447 8.46 -6.49 -4.82
C GLN A 447 9.08 -5.34 -5.63
N HIS A 448 10.27 -4.86 -5.23
CA HIS A 448 10.99 -3.82 -5.97
C HIS A 448 11.29 -4.23 -7.42
N ARG A 449 11.60 -5.52 -7.66
CA ARG A 449 11.78 -6.06 -9.00
C ARG A 449 10.47 -6.01 -9.82
N VAL A 450 9.34 -6.41 -9.23
CA VAL A 450 8.02 -6.37 -9.88
C VAL A 450 7.64 -4.94 -10.20
N ASP A 451 7.84 -4.00 -9.27
CA ASP A 451 7.57 -2.58 -9.49
C ASP A 451 8.35 -2.03 -10.69
N TYR A 452 9.63 -2.41 -10.85
CA TYR A 452 10.41 -2.07 -12.04
C TYR A 452 9.83 -2.66 -13.33
N VAL A 453 9.44 -3.94 -13.32
CA VAL A 453 8.87 -4.60 -14.51
C VAL A 453 7.57 -3.92 -14.93
N SER A 454 6.68 -3.62 -13.99
CA SER A 454 5.43 -2.90 -14.26
C SER A 454 5.69 -1.53 -14.89
N LEU A 455 6.69 -0.77 -14.40
CA LEU A 455 7.06 0.52 -14.97
C LEU A 455 7.55 0.41 -16.42
N ILE A 456 8.37 -0.61 -16.73
CA ILE A 456 8.85 -0.84 -18.10
C ILE A 456 7.72 -1.29 -19.03
N GLU A 457 6.78 -2.10 -18.55
CA GLU A 457 5.61 -2.52 -19.30
C GLU A 457 4.67 -1.35 -19.61
N GLU A 458 4.43 -0.48 -18.63
CA GLU A 458 3.68 0.77 -18.80
C GLU A 458 4.37 1.69 -19.83
N GLU A 459 5.68 1.92 -19.72
CA GLU A 459 6.42 2.72 -20.70
C GLU A 459 6.35 2.12 -22.12
N ALA A 460 6.46 0.80 -22.25
CA ALA A 460 6.35 0.11 -23.53
C ALA A 460 4.93 0.20 -24.11
N GLN A 461 3.90 0.15 -23.26
CA GLN A 461 2.50 0.31 -23.66
C GLN A 461 2.19 1.74 -24.09
N MET A 462 2.70 2.74 -23.38
CA MET A 462 2.54 4.16 -23.72
C MET A 462 3.23 4.50 -25.06
N LYS A 463 4.42 3.94 -25.31
CA LYS A 463 5.10 4.05 -26.62
C LYS A 463 4.31 3.39 -27.76
N LYS A 464 3.70 2.22 -27.51
CA LYS A 464 2.82 1.57 -28.51
C LYS A 464 1.57 2.38 -28.83
N LEU A 465 1.12 3.22 -27.90
CA LEU A 465 -0.03 4.12 -28.08
C LEU A 465 0.33 5.47 -28.72
N GLY A 466 1.59 5.66 -29.14
CA GLY A 466 2.04 6.88 -29.84
C GLY A 466 2.17 8.12 -28.94
N ILE A 467 2.23 7.94 -27.62
CA ILE A 467 2.48 9.02 -26.66
C ILE A 467 3.99 9.04 -26.40
N ASP A 468 4.71 9.83 -27.19
CA ASP A 468 6.14 10.07 -26.96
C ASP A 468 6.31 11.11 -25.84
N ASN A 469 7.03 10.69 -24.79
CA ASN A 469 7.51 11.58 -23.75
C ASN A 469 8.74 12.33 -24.29
N GLU A 470 8.53 13.46 -24.95
CA GLU A 470 9.55 14.54 -24.96
C GLU A 470 9.47 15.37 -23.68
#